data_AF-A0AAP0H8Z4-F1
#
_entry.id   AF-A0AAP0H8Z4-F1
#
_cell.length_a   1.000
_cell.length_b   1.000
_cell.length_c   1.000
_cell.angle_alpha   90.00
_cell.angle_beta   90.00
_cell.angle_gamma   90.00
#
_symmetry.space_group_name_H-M   'P 1'
#
loop_
_entity.id
_entity.type
_entity.pdbx_description
1 polymer ?
#
loop_
_entity_poly.entity_id
_entity_poly.type
_entity_poly.pdbx_seq_one_letter_code
_entity_poly.pdbx_strand_id
1 'polypeptide(L)'
;MYRVAKASEYLVITGYGIDDIKIAKKAWVLPGQSCSVFDISPVNYTFEVMAMSAEKLPFILPAVFTIGPRADDDESLHKFAKLISSHDQQSNHMNELVKGVIEGETRVLAASMTMEEIFRGTKEFKQEVFGKVQLELNQFGLWIYNANVKQLVDVPGHEYFSYLGQKTQMEAANQAKIDVSEAKMKVNNHHNHHNLS
;
A
#
# COMPACT_ATOMS: atom_id res chain seq x y z
N MET A 1 -3.51 17.09 -37.91
CA MET A 1 -4.26 17.94 -36.94
C MET A 1 -3.37 18.24 -35.74
N TYR A 2 -3.30 19.49 -35.27
CA TYR A 2 -2.56 19.82 -34.05
C TYR A 2 -3.42 19.52 -32.81
N ARG A 3 -2.85 18.83 -31.81
CA ARG A 3 -3.52 18.48 -30.55
C ARG A 3 -2.67 18.90 -29.36
N VAL A 4 -3.36 19.26 -28.28
CA VAL A 4 -2.77 19.67 -27.00
C VAL A 4 -3.50 18.94 -25.88
N ALA A 5 -2.76 18.30 -24.99
CA ALA A 5 -3.29 17.62 -23.81
C ALA A 5 -3.49 18.62 -22.64
N LYS A 6 -4.37 18.27 -21.70
CA LYS A 6 -4.53 19.02 -20.44
C LYS A 6 -3.32 18.84 -19.52
N ALA A 7 -3.31 19.58 -18.40
CA ALA A 7 -2.21 19.57 -17.44
C ALA A 7 -1.88 18.15 -16.91
N SER A 8 -2.89 17.36 -16.56
CA SER A 8 -2.76 15.97 -16.07
C SER A 8 -2.72 14.92 -17.17
N GLU A 9 -2.81 15.33 -18.45
CA GLU A 9 -2.96 14.39 -19.56
C GLU A 9 -1.71 14.39 -20.46
N TYR A 10 -1.44 13.27 -21.11
CA TYR A 10 -0.42 13.14 -22.15
C TYR A 10 -1.00 12.56 -23.43
N LEU A 11 -0.52 13.03 -24.57
CA LEU A 11 -0.82 12.45 -25.88
C LEU A 11 0.11 11.28 -26.12
N VAL A 12 -0.46 10.16 -26.55
CA VAL A 12 0.23 8.96 -27.03
C VAL A 12 0.00 8.91 -28.52
N ILE A 13 1.08 8.91 -29.29
CA ILE A 13 1.02 8.90 -30.74
C ILE A 13 1.76 7.67 -31.26
N THR A 14 1.09 6.92 -32.13
CA THR A 14 1.60 5.72 -32.79
C THR A 14 1.31 5.79 -34.29
N GLY A 15 1.93 4.93 -35.09
CA GLY A 15 1.69 4.84 -36.53
C GLY A 15 2.85 5.38 -37.36
N TYR A 16 2.55 5.89 -38.57
CA TYR A 16 3.57 6.15 -39.58
C TYR A 16 4.72 7.05 -39.08
N GLY A 17 5.95 6.55 -39.18
CA GLY A 17 7.18 7.23 -38.74
C GLY A 17 7.46 7.19 -37.23
N ILE A 18 6.76 6.33 -36.47
CA ILE A 18 6.97 6.11 -35.04
C ILE A 18 7.13 4.61 -34.81
N ASP A 19 8.30 4.19 -34.31
CA ASP A 19 8.63 2.76 -34.18
C ASP A 19 7.92 2.06 -33.00
N ASP A 20 7.64 2.78 -31.91
CA ASP A 20 7.00 2.25 -30.70
C ASP A 20 5.86 3.16 -30.25
N ILE A 21 6.14 4.13 -29.38
CA ILE A 21 5.17 5.12 -28.90
C ILE A 21 5.87 6.47 -28.74
N LYS A 22 5.18 7.56 -29.10
CA LYS A 22 5.61 8.92 -28.80
C LYS A 22 4.69 9.56 -27.78
N ILE A 23 5.24 9.99 -26.63
CA ILE A 23 4.52 10.69 -25.58
C ILE A 23 4.81 12.20 -25.68
N ALA A 24 3.76 13.03 -25.70
CA ALA A 24 3.92 14.48 -25.78
C ALA A 24 2.75 15.25 -25.14
N LYS A 25 3.02 16.44 -24.61
CA LYS A 25 1.95 17.38 -24.18
C LYS A 25 1.25 18.06 -25.35
N LYS A 26 1.96 18.26 -26.46
CA LYS A 26 1.45 18.92 -27.66
C LYS A 26 2.16 18.37 -28.89
N ALA A 27 1.40 18.06 -29.94
CA ALA A 27 1.97 17.45 -31.14
C ALA A 27 1.06 17.60 -32.37
N TRP A 28 1.70 17.57 -33.54
CA TRP A 28 1.02 17.39 -34.82
C TRP A 28 0.79 15.91 -35.06
N VAL A 29 -0.46 15.52 -35.26
CA VAL A 29 -0.86 14.18 -35.69
C VAL A 29 -0.98 14.19 -37.22
N LEU A 30 -0.11 13.43 -37.89
CA LEU A 30 -0.03 13.34 -39.34
C LEU A 30 -0.99 12.26 -39.89
N PRO A 31 -1.33 12.28 -41.20
CA PRO A 31 -2.06 11.18 -41.83
C PRO A 31 -1.31 9.86 -41.66
N GLY A 32 -2.01 8.81 -41.21
CA GLY A 32 -1.41 7.52 -40.87
C GLY A 32 -0.88 7.40 -39.43
N GLN A 33 -1.07 8.43 -38.59
CA GLN A 33 -0.81 8.35 -37.15
C GLN A 33 -2.11 8.29 -36.34
N SER A 34 -2.10 7.46 -35.31
CA SER A 34 -3.16 7.35 -34.30
C SER A 34 -2.76 8.12 -33.05
N CYS A 35 -3.71 8.78 -32.41
CA CYS A 35 -3.47 9.56 -31.19
C CYS A 35 -4.51 9.24 -30.12
N SER A 36 -4.04 8.72 -28.99
CA SER A 36 -4.80 8.52 -27.76
C SER A 36 -4.32 9.48 -26.68
N VAL A 37 -5.13 9.65 -25.63
CA VAL A 37 -4.84 10.53 -24.49
C VAL A 37 -4.99 9.72 -23.22
N PHE A 38 -4.09 9.90 -22.26
CA PHE A 38 -4.22 9.29 -20.95
C PHE A 38 -3.97 10.29 -19.83
N ASP A 39 -4.60 10.05 -18.69
CA ASP A 39 -4.43 10.82 -17.46
C ASP A 39 -3.39 10.16 -16.55
N ILE A 40 -2.49 10.96 -16.00
CA ILE A 40 -1.44 10.53 -15.05
C ILE A 40 -1.80 10.78 -13.59
N SER A 41 -3.00 11.30 -13.32
CA SER A 41 -3.46 11.60 -11.97
C SER A 41 -3.48 10.33 -11.12
N PRO A 42 -2.91 10.35 -9.91
CA PRO A 42 -2.96 9.22 -9.00
C PRO A 42 -4.40 8.85 -8.65
N VAL A 43 -4.70 7.56 -8.62
CA VAL A 43 -6.02 6.99 -8.32
C VAL A 43 -5.96 6.27 -6.97
N ASN A 44 -7.05 6.36 -6.20
CA ASN A 44 -7.19 5.65 -4.94
C ASN A 44 -7.79 4.26 -5.16
N TYR A 45 -7.06 3.23 -4.76
CA TYR A 45 -7.46 1.83 -4.79
C TYR A 45 -7.74 1.39 -3.36
N THR A 46 -9.01 1.03 -3.09
CA THR A 46 -9.41 0.45 -1.81
C THR A 46 -9.56 -1.05 -1.98
N PHE A 47 -8.99 -1.82 -1.05
CA PHE A 47 -9.11 -3.26 -1.07
C PHE A 47 -9.12 -3.85 0.34
N GLU A 48 -9.65 -5.06 0.42
CA GLU A 48 -9.74 -5.87 1.63
C GLU A 48 -9.06 -7.21 1.32
N VAL A 49 -7.79 -7.34 1.69
CA VAL A 49 -7.05 -8.59 1.41
C VAL A 49 -7.41 -9.61 2.48
N MET A 50 -7.98 -10.73 2.06
CA MET A 50 -8.09 -11.93 2.89
C MET A 50 -6.78 -12.72 2.82
N ALA A 51 -6.13 -12.90 3.97
CA ALA A 51 -4.86 -13.61 4.09
C ALA A 51 -4.89 -14.62 5.25
N MET A 52 -3.90 -15.51 5.26
CA MET A 52 -3.72 -16.53 6.31
C MET A 52 -2.35 -16.31 6.95
N SER A 53 -2.29 -16.33 8.28
CA SER A 53 -1.01 -16.32 9.01
C SER A 53 -0.26 -17.65 8.88
N ALA A 54 0.98 -17.70 9.35
CA ALA A 54 1.76 -18.93 9.49
C ALA A 54 1.05 -20.01 10.35
N GLU A 55 0.22 -19.57 11.29
CA GLU A 55 -0.58 -20.43 12.18
C GLU A 55 -1.91 -20.87 11.54
N LYS A 56 -2.12 -20.55 10.26
CA LYS A 56 -3.35 -20.80 9.49
C LYS A 56 -4.57 -20.11 10.08
N LEU A 57 -4.38 -18.95 10.71
CA LEU A 57 -5.48 -18.11 11.15
C LEU A 57 -5.85 -17.11 10.04
N PRO A 58 -7.12 -17.09 9.60
CA PRO A 58 -7.60 -16.15 8.59
C PRO A 58 -7.76 -14.74 9.18
N PHE A 59 -7.41 -13.72 8.39
CA PHE A 59 -7.66 -12.32 8.73
C PHE A 59 -7.92 -11.46 7.50
N ILE A 60 -8.48 -10.27 7.73
CA ILE A 60 -8.74 -9.26 6.71
C ILE A 60 -7.83 -8.05 6.94
N LEU A 61 -7.12 -7.64 5.90
CA LEU A 61 -6.30 -6.44 5.84
C LEU A 61 -6.98 -5.38 4.96
N PRO A 62 -7.76 -4.45 5.55
CA PRO A 62 -8.31 -3.32 4.82
C PRO A 62 -7.25 -2.23 4.59
N ALA A 63 -7.04 -1.85 3.33
CA ALA A 63 -6.09 -0.80 3.00
C ALA A 63 -6.51 0.04 1.79
N VAL A 64 -5.97 1.26 1.73
CA VAL A 64 -6.21 2.24 0.66
C VAL A 64 -4.87 2.70 0.14
N PHE A 65 -4.64 2.56 -1.17
CA PHE A 65 -3.40 2.92 -1.84
C PHE A 65 -3.67 3.98 -2.89
N THR A 66 -2.87 5.04 -2.90
CA THR A 66 -2.89 6.06 -3.96
C THR A 66 -1.78 5.73 -4.94
N ILE A 67 -2.15 5.28 -6.14
CA ILE A 67 -1.21 4.75 -7.14
C ILE A 67 -1.38 5.52 -8.45
N GLY A 68 -0.28 5.83 -9.12
CA GLY A 68 -0.28 6.41 -10.45
C GLY A 68 1.10 6.38 -11.08
N PRO A 69 1.23 6.70 -12.37
CA PRO A 69 2.52 6.83 -12.99
C PRO A 69 3.28 8.05 -12.46
N ARG A 70 4.61 8.01 -12.57
CA ARG A 70 5.48 9.13 -12.25
C ARG A 70 5.63 10.06 -13.44
N ALA A 71 5.29 11.33 -13.26
CA ALA A 71 5.38 12.33 -14.33
C ALA A 71 6.82 12.76 -14.63
N ASP A 72 7.73 12.57 -13.68
CA ASP A 72 9.15 12.91 -13.76
C ASP A 72 10.02 11.81 -14.35
N ASP A 73 9.45 10.62 -14.59
CA ASP A 73 10.14 9.46 -15.14
C ASP A 73 9.52 9.06 -16.49
N ASP A 74 10.26 9.35 -17.57
CA ASP A 74 9.83 9.06 -18.94
C ASP A 74 9.68 7.55 -19.18
N GLU A 75 10.51 6.72 -18.54
CA GLU A 75 10.43 5.26 -18.67
C GLU A 75 9.13 4.73 -18.04
N SER A 76 8.78 5.23 -16.86
CA SER A 76 7.50 4.92 -16.20
C SER A 76 6.30 5.36 -17.04
N LEU A 77 6.34 6.56 -17.63
CA LEU A 77 5.28 7.04 -18.53
C LEU A 77 5.15 6.14 -19.77
N HIS A 78 6.26 5.67 -20.32
CA HIS A 78 6.26 4.78 -21.48
C HIS A 78 5.67 3.42 -21.16
N LYS A 79 6.07 2.81 -20.04
CA LYS A 79 5.51 1.55 -19.53
C LYS A 79 4.01 1.67 -19.25
N PHE A 80 3.61 2.75 -18.59
CA PHE A 80 2.21 3.03 -18.29
C PHE A 80 1.39 3.23 -19.58
N ALA A 81 1.91 4.00 -20.55
CA ALA A 81 1.27 4.22 -21.84
C ALA A 81 1.06 2.91 -22.61
N LYS A 82 2.01 1.96 -22.56
CA LYS A 82 1.85 0.63 -23.16
C LYS A 82 0.77 -0.19 -22.47
N LEU A 83 0.76 -0.18 -21.14
CA LEU A 83 -0.21 -0.92 -20.34
C LEU A 83 -1.64 -0.50 -20.69
N ILE A 84 -1.89 0.81 -20.78
CA ILE A 84 -3.23 1.34 -21.10
C ILE A 84 -3.58 1.28 -22.60
N SER A 85 -2.59 1.26 -23.50
CA SER A 85 -2.83 1.22 -24.96
C SER A 85 -3.17 -0.17 -25.48
N SER A 86 -2.76 -1.21 -24.76
CA SER A 86 -2.99 -2.61 -25.15
C SER A 86 -4.43 -3.09 -24.97
N HIS A 87 -5.25 -2.34 -24.21
CA HIS A 87 -6.62 -2.72 -23.89
C HIS A 87 -7.58 -1.61 -24.30
N ASP A 88 -8.36 -1.90 -25.33
CA ASP A 88 -9.52 -1.10 -25.74
C ASP A 88 -10.50 -1.06 -24.53
N GLN A 89 -10.65 0.12 -23.93
CA GLN A 89 -11.79 0.47 -23.05
C GLN A 89 -12.08 -0.46 -21.86
N GLN A 90 -11.16 -0.64 -20.89
CA GLN A 90 -11.65 -0.96 -19.53
C GLN A 90 -10.67 -0.51 -18.44
N SER A 91 -11.08 0.50 -17.67
CA SER A 91 -10.52 0.86 -16.35
C SER A 91 -10.34 -0.33 -15.39
N ASN A 92 -10.98 -1.47 -15.70
CA ASN A 92 -10.94 -2.68 -14.91
C ASN A 92 -9.59 -3.38 -14.97
N HIS A 93 -8.88 -3.38 -16.11
CA HIS A 93 -7.62 -4.13 -16.22
C HIS A 93 -6.54 -3.60 -15.28
N MET A 94 -6.40 -2.27 -15.20
CA MET A 94 -5.50 -1.62 -14.25
C MET A 94 -5.87 -1.95 -12.80
N ASN A 95 -7.15 -1.93 -12.48
CA ASN A 95 -7.64 -2.25 -11.14
C ASN A 95 -7.34 -3.71 -10.78
N GLU A 96 -7.61 -4.65 -11.69
CA GLU A 96 -7.34 -6.08 -11.53
C GLU A 96 -5.83 -6.36 -11.37
N LEU A 97 -4.98 -5.69 -12.16
CA LEU A 97 -3.53 -5.81 -12.05
C LEU A 97 -3.04 -5.31 -10.70
N VAL A 98 -3.39 -4.08 -10.33
CA VAL A 98 -2.99 -3.49 -9.04
C VAL A 98 -3.49 -4.34 -7.88
N LYS A 99 -4.75 -4.77 -7.93
CA LYS A 99 -5.35 -5.63 -6.91
C LYS A 99 -4.64 -6.97 -6.83
N GLY A 100 -4.37 -7.62 -7.97
CA GLY A 100 -3.69 -8.92 -8.03
C GLY A 100 -2.28 -8.87 -7.45
N VAL A 101 -1.50 -7.84 -7.79
CA VAL A 101 -0.15 -7.63 -7.24
C VAL A 101 -0.21 -7.46 -5.72
N ILE A 102 -1.11 -6.58 -5.23
CA ILE A 102 -1.18 -6.31 -3.80
C ILE A 102 -1.66 -7.52 -3.01
N GLU A 103 -2.72 -8.20 -3.48
CA GLU A 103 -3.21 -9.42 -2.84
C GLU A 103 -2.16 -10.53 -2.84
N GLY A 104 -1.42 -10.68 -3.94
CA GLY A 104 -0.35 -11.66 -4.09
C GLY A 104 0.77 -11.45 -3.06
N GLU A 105 1.40 -10.28 -3.08
CA GLU A 105 2.53 -9.97 -2.19
C GLU A 105 2.11 -9.95 -0.71
N THR A 106 0.93 -9.41 -0.41
CA THR A 106 0.41 -9.42 0.97
C THR A 106 0.20 -10.84 1.48
N ARG A 107 -0.33 -11.75 0.65
CA ARG A 107 -0.59 -13.14 1.04
C ARG A 107 0.70 -13.92 1.27
N VAL A 108 1.72 -13.70 0.43
CA VAL A 108 3.04 -14.32 0.59
C VAL A 108 3.65 -13.90 1.93
N LEU A 109 3.60 -12.60 2.25
CA LEU A 109 4.17 -12.08 3.48
C LEU A 109 3.42 -12.58 4.72
N ALA A 110 2.09 -12.50 4.69
CA ALA A 110 1.22 -12.95 5.76
C ALA A 110 1.45 -14.43 6.12
N ALA A 111 1.66 -15.29 5.13
CA ALA A 111 1.89 -16.72 5.34
C ALA A 111 3.20 -17.03 6.09
N SER A 112 4.13 -16.08 6.15
CA SER A 112 5.43 -16.25 6.83
C SER A 112 5.45 -15.74 8.28
N MET A 113 4.42 -15.00 8.71
CA MET A 113 4.37 -14.35 10.01
C MET A 113 3.27 -14.94 10.89
N THR A 114 3.51 -14.98 12.20
CA THR A 114 2.51 -15.34 13.20
C THR A 114 1.48 -14.22 13.37
N MET A 115 0.32 -14.56 13.94
CA MET A 115 -0.75 -13.60 14.16
C MET A 115 -0.33 -12.45 15.09
N GLU A 116 0.46 -12.79 16.11
CA GLU A 116 1.00 -11.83 17.06
C GLU A 116 2.03 -10.90 16.44
N GLU A 117 2.87 -11.39 15.52
CA GLU A 117 3.84 -10.56 14.79
C GLU A 117 3.13 -9.60 13.84
N ILE A 118 2.09 -10.06 13.13
CA ILE A 118 1.29 -9.21 12.26
C ILE A 118 0.58 -8.12 13.09
N PHE A 119 0.05 -8.46 14.27
CA PHE A 119 -0.61 -7.50 15.16
C PHE A 119 0.38 -6.49 15.78
N ARG A 120 1.49 -6.97 16.34
CA ARG A 120 2.47 -6.17 17.08
C ARG A 120 3.38 -5.36 16.15
N GLY A 121 3.82 -6.00 15.05
CA GLY A 121 4.70 -5.45 14.02
C GLY A 121 3.93 -4.82 12.85
N THR A 122 2.77 -4.21 13.14
CA THR A 122 1.91 -3.58 12.13
C THR A 122 2.68 -2.54 11.29
N LYS A 123 3.78 -1.95 11.78
CA LYS A 123 4.59 -1.00 11.02
C LYS A 123 5.60 -1.68 10.10
N GLU A 124 6.30 -2.70 10.60
CA GLU A 124 7.30 -3.47 9.87
C GLU A 124 6.63 -4.28 8.74
N PHE A 125 5.54 -4.97 9.06
CA PHE A 125 4.71 -5.68 8.07
C PHE A 125 4.25 -4.75 6.95
N LYS A 126 3.77 -3.55 7.30
CA LYS A 126 3.36 -2.54 6.32
C LYS A 126 4.52 -2.18 5.40
N GLN A 127 5.69 -1.85 5.95
CA GLN A 127 6.85 -1.45 5.17
C GLN A 127 7.31 -2.54 4.20
N GLU A 128 7.29 -3.79 4.64
CA GLU A 128 7.70 -4.91 3.82
C GLU A 128 6.70 -5.19 2.70
N VAL A 129 5.39 -5.19 2.98
CA VAL A 129 4.35 -5.28 1.95
C VAL A 129 4.50 -4.13 0.94
N PHE A 130 4.69 -2.90 1.40
CA PHE A 130 4.87 -1.74 0.51
C PHE A 130 6.09 -1.89 -0.39
N GLY A 131 7.23 -2.33 0.15
CA GLY A 131 8.45 -2.53 -0.62
C GLY A 131 8.26 -3.57 -1.72
N LYS A 132 7.63 -4.71 -1.39
CA LYS A 132 7.37 -5.79 -2.34
C LYS A 132 6.39 -5.37 -3.44
N VAL A 133 5.26 -4.77 -3.06
CA VAL A 133 4.27 -4.27 -4.03
C VAL A 133 4.87 -3.21 -4.94
N GLN A 134 5.67 -2.27 -4.42
CA GLN A 134 6.29 -1.23 -5.23
C GLN A 134 7.25 -1.82 -6.29
N LEU A 135 8.01 -2.86 -5.95
CA LEU A 135 8.90 -3.54 -6.90
C LEU A 135 8.14 -4.14 -8.08
N GLU A 136 7.00 -4.78 -7.81
CA GLU A 136 6.13 -5.33 -8.87
C GLU A 136 5.49 -4.22 -9.71
N LEU A 137 4.95 -3.17 -9.07
CA LEU A 137 4.32 -2.04 -9.76
C LEU A 137 5.28 -1.23 -10.64
N ASN A 138 6.57 -1.16 -10.28
CA ASN A 138 7.60 -0.51 -11.09
C ASN A 138 7.74 -1.11 -12.51
N GLN A 139 7.45 -2.41 -12.67
CA GLN A 139 7.50 -3.08 -13.98
C GLN A 139 6.45 -2.50 -14.95
N PHE A 140 5.36 -1.96 -14.40
CA PHE A 140 4.26 -1.34 -15.13
C PHE A 140 4.34 0.20 -15.19
N GLY A 141 5.41 0.79 -14.64
CA GLY A 141 5.57 2.24 -14.55
C GLY A 141 4.64 2.88 -13.51
N LEU A 142 4.19 2.12 -12.52
CA LEU A 142 3.29 2.57 -11.47
C LEU A 142 4.04 2.84 -10.16
N TRP A 143 3.62 3.89 -9.47
CA TRP A 143 4.21 4.32 -8.20
C TRP A 143 3.15 4.50 -7.12
N ILE A 144 3.45 4.03 -5.92
CA ILE A 144 2.62 4.21 -4.72
C ILE A 144 2.99 5.56 -4.11
N TYR A 145 2.10 6.54 -4.28
CA TYR A 145 2.25 7.87 -3.67
C TYR A 145 1.90 7.86 -2.18
N ASN A 146 0.90 7.07 -1.81
CA ASN A 146 0.47 6.92 -0.44
C ASN A 146 -0.11 5.53 -0.24
N ALA A 147 0.03 5.01 0.98
CA ALA A 147 -0.73 3.86 1.37
C ALA A 147 -1.11 3.94 2.85
N ASN A 148 -2.40 3.72 3.10
CA ASN A 148 -3.00 3.76 4.41
C ASN A 148 -3.63 2.40 4.71
N VAL A 149 -2.99 1.66 5.61
CA VAL A 149 -3.48 0.36 6.08
C VAL A 149 -4.22 0.56 7.39
N LYS A 150 -5.50 0.19 7.40
CA LYS A 150 -6.38 0.28 8.57
C LYS A 150 -6.06 -0.85 9.56
N GLN A 151 -6.76 -0.84 10.69
CA GLN A 151 -6.64 -1.92 11.68
C GLN A 151 -7.10 -3.24 11.09
N LEU A 152 -6.40 -4.32 11.44
CA LEU A 152 -6.73 -5.68 11.03
C LEU A 152 -8.09 -6.08 11.60
N VAL A 153 -8.85 -6.84 10.82
CA VAL A 153 -10.20 -7.29 11.18
C VAL A 153 -10.23 -8.81 11.15
N ASP A 154 -10.87 -9.41 12.15
CA ASP A 154 -11.13 -10.85 12.16
C ASP A 154 -12.12 -11.19 11.03
N VAL A 155 -11.97 -12.36 10.42
CA VAL A 155 -13.03 -12.87 9.53
C VAL A 155 -14.29 -13.18 10.35
N PRO A 156 -15.49 -13.05 9.77
CA PRO A 156 -16.74 -13.35 10.48
C PRO A 156 -16.72 -14.77 11.08
N GLY A 157 -16.98 -14.88 12.40
CA GLY A 157 -16.95 -16.14 13.14
C GLY A 157 -15.65 -16.39 13.93
N HIS A 158 -14.66 -15.50 13.80
CA HIS A 158 -13.44 -15.52 14.61
C HIS A 158 -13.33 -14.23 15.42
N GLU A 159 -12.76 -14.29 16.63
CA GLU A 159 -12.65 -13.16 17.58
C GLU A 159 -11.20 -12.93 18.05
N TYR A 160 -10.22 -13.41 17.28
CA TYR A 160 -8.84 -13.50 17.74
C TYR A 160 -8.22 -12.12 18.01
N PHE A 161 -8.39 -11.15 17.11
CA PHE A 161 -7.89 -9.78 17.35
C PHE A 161 -8.60 -9.07 18.48
N SER A 162 -9.89 -9.35 18.67
CA SER A 162 -10.66 -8.81 19.79
C SER A 162 -10.09 -9.29 21.12
N TYR A 163 -9.81 -10.60 21.26
CA TYR A 163 -9.15 -11.17 22.44
C TYR A 163 -7.72 -10.68 22.62
N LEU A 164 -6.93 -10.62 21.54
CA LEU A 164 -5.54 -10.16 21.59
C LEU A 164 -5.45 -8.69 22.02
N GLY A 165 -6.37 -7.85 21.54
CA GLY A 165 -6.51 -6.46 21.95
C GLY A 165 -6.82 -6.33 23.44
N GLN A 166 -7.79 -7.10 23.95
CA GLN A 166 -8.13 -7.13 25.38
C GLN A 166 -6.95 -7.62 26.24
N LYS A 167 -6.28 -8.71 25.85
CA LYS A 167 -5.09 -9.24 26.54
C LYS A 167 -3.99 -8.20 26.63
N THR A 168 -3.68 -7.54 25.51
CA THR A 168 -2.65 -6.48 25.47
C THR A 168 -3.00 -5.31 26.38
N GLN A 169 -4.26 -4.89 26.43
CA GLN A 169 -4.72 -3.83 27.33
C GLN A 169 -4.61 -4.25 28.81
N MET A 170 -4.97 -5.50 29.14
CA MET A 170 -4.85 -6.04 30.49
C MET A 170 -3.38 -6.15 30.92
N GLU A 171 -2.50 -6.60 30.05
CA GLU A 171 -1.06 -6.66 30.30
C GLU A 171 -0.46 -5.26 30.54
N ALA A 172 -0.82 -4.27 29.70
CA ALA A 172 -0.40 -2.88 29.89
C ALA A 172 -0.90 -2.30 31.21
N ALA A 173 -2.16 -2.57 31.59
CA ALA A 173 -2.74 -2.13 32.85
C ALA A 173 -2.05 -2.79 34.07
N ASN A 174 -1.70 -4.07 33.96
CA ASN A 174 -0.99 -4.79 35.02
C ASN A 174 0.45 -4.29 35.16
N GLN A 175 1.16 -4.04 34.05
CA GLN A 175 2.51 -3.48 34.08
C GLN A 175 2.50 -2.09 34.73
N ALA A 176 1.55 -1.22 34.35
CA ALA A 176 1.42 0.10 34.96
C ALA A 176 1.16 0.03 36.48
N LYS A 177 0.38 -0.94 36.95
CA LYS A 177 0.17 -1.17 38.39
C LYS A 177 1.45 -1.60 39.11
N ILE A 178 2.25 -2.46 38.48
CA ILE A 178 3.54 -2.91 39.02
C ILE A 178 4.49 -1.71 39.12
N ASP A 179 4.63 -0.93 38.04
CA ASP A 179 5.52 0.25 37.99
C ASP A 179 5.14 1.29 39.06
N VAL A 180 3.83 1.55 39.23
CA VAL A 180 3.32 2.45 40.28
C VAL A 180 3.61 1.88 41.68
N SER A 181 3.52 0.57 41.86
CA SER A 181 3.80 -0.09 43.14
C SER A 181 5.29 -0.04 43.48
N GLU A 182 6.16 -0.31 42.51
CA GLU A 182 7.61 -0.18 42.66
C GLU A 182 8.05 1.27 42.93
N ALA A 183 7.45 2.24 42.23
CA ALA A 183 7.71 3.66 42.47
C ALA A 183 7.34 4.07 43.90
N LYS A 184 6.16 3.64 44.39
CA LYS A 184 5.74 3.88 45.78
C LYS A 184 6.67 3.23 46.80
N MET A 185 7.12 1.99 46.54
CA MET A 185 8.10 1.31 47.43
C MET A 185 9.44 2.05 47.49
N LYS A 186 9.95 2.54 46.35
CA LYS A 186 11.20 3.34 46.30
C LYS A 186 11.08 4.66 47.05
N VAL A 187 9.94 5.36 46.95
CA VAL A 187 9.67 6.60 47.69
C VAL A 187 9.60 6.36 49.19
N ASN A 188 8.93 5.30 49.64
CA ASN A 188 8.86 4.96 51.07
C ASN A 188 10.23 4.56 51.65
N ASN A 189 11.06 3.84 50.88
CA ASN A 189 12.41 3.51 51.33
C ASN A 189 13.34 4.73 51.40
N HIS A 190 13.18 5.73 50.52
CA HIS A 190 13.90 7.00 50.62
C HIS A 190 13.45 7.84 51.83
N HIS A 191 12.16 7.83 52.17
CA HIS A 191 11.66 8.53 53.37
C HIS A 191 12.16 7.90 54.67
N ASN A 192 12.29 6.56 54.74
CA ASN A 192 12.80 5.89 55.94
C ASN A 192 14.30 6.13 56.18
N HIS A 193 15.11 6.37 55.14
CA HIS A 193 16.53 6.66 55.32
C HIS A 193 16.83 8.10 55.79
N HIS A 194 15.89 9.05 55.66
CA HIS A 194 16.06 10.41 56.18
C HIS A 194 15.61 10.62 57.63
N ASN A 195 14.91 9.65 58.23
CA ASN A 195 14.47 9.71 59.64
C ASN A 195 15.41 8.95 60.61
N LEU A 196 16.56 8.47 60.15
CA LEU A 196 17.53 7.68 60.92
C LEU A 196 18.93 8.33 60.99
N SER A 197 19.05 9.63 60.70
CA SER A 197 20.29 10.41 60.85
C SER A 197 20.11 11.54 61.85
#